data_AF-A0A3M2WET9-F1
#
_entry.id   AF-A0A3M2WET9-F1
#
_cell.length_a   1.000
_cell.length_b   1.000
_cell.length_c   1.000
_cell.angle_alpha   90.00
_cell.angle_beta   90.00
_cell.angle_gamma   90.00
#
_symmetry.space_group_name_H-M   'P 1'
#
loop_
_entity.id
_entity.type
_entity.pdbx_description
1 polymer ?
#
loop_
_entity_poly.entity_id
_entity_poly.type
_entity_poly.pdbx_seq_one_letter_code
_entity_poly.pdbx_strand_id
1 'polypeptide(L)'
;AFERQRYSSVAAASQSYLKVLIMSNSSSAVSQLKNSPLVGNINYAPTVWSRADALKVNENDPTTTQPLVSPDFPVMSDTVFIWDTMP
;
A
#
# COMPACT_ATOMS: atom_id res chain seq x y z
N ALA A 1 9.05 7.86 -21.81
CA ALA A 1 9.75 7.94 -20.50
C ALA A 1 8.91 7.32 -19.36
N PHE A 2 7.61 7.63 -19.30
CA PHE A 2 6.65 7.13 -18.31
C PHE A 2 6.56 5.59 -18.19
N GLU A 3 6.49 4.87 -19.31
CA GLU A 3 6.40 3.39 -19.31
C GLU A 3 7.59 2.70 -18.64
N ARG A 4 8.82 3.21 -18.81
CA ARG A 4 10.00 2.65 -18.12
C ARG A 4 9.94 2.84 -16.60
N GLN A 5 9.28 3.89 -16.13
CA GLN A 5 9.07 4.10 -14.69
C GLN A 5 7.99 3.16 -14.14
N ARG A 6 6.97 2.82 -14.94
CA ARG A 6 5.95 1.84 -14.55
C ARG A 6 6.51 0.42 -14.43
N TYR A 7 7.34 0.00 -15.39
CA TYR A 7 7.97 -1.33 -15.32
C TYR A 7 9.02 -1.43 -14.21
N SER A 8 9.73 -0.34 -13.89
CA SER A 8 10.69 -0.34 -12.77
C SER A 8 10.01 -0.28 -11.40
N SER A 9 8.88 0.42 -11.26
CA SER A 9 8.11 0.43 -10.00
C SER A 9 7.42 -0.92 -9.73
N VAL A 10 6.86 -1.57 -10.76
CA VAL A 10 6.28 -2.91 -10.64
C VAL A 10 7.36 -3.96 -10.34
N ALA A 11 8.54 -3.87 -10.97
CA ALA A 11 9.67 -4.73 -10.66
C ALA A 11 10.19 -4.48 -9.23
N ALA A 12 10.32 -3.24 -8.78
CA ALA A 12 10.74 -2.91 -7.42
C ALA A 12 9.73 -3.36 -6.36
N ALA A 13 8.43 -3.22 -6.63
CA ALA A 13 7.38 -3.73 -5.77
C ALA A 13 7.37 -5.27 -5.73
N SER A 14 7.56 -5.93 -6.88
CA SER A 14 7.70 -7.40 -6.97
C SER A 14 8.91 -7.91 -6.20
N GLN A 15 10.07 -7.25 -6.32
CA GLN A 15 11.28 -7.58 -5.56
C GLN A 15 11.10 -7.32 -4.06
N SER A 16 10.37 -6.26 -3.67
CA SER A 16 10.06 -5.97 -2.27
C SER A 16 9.11 -7.01 -1.68
N TYR A 17 8.09 -7.43 -2.43
CA TYR A 17 7.17 -8.51 -2.04
C TYR A 17 7.87 -9.86 -1.94
N LEU A 18 8.72 -10.21 -2.92
CA LEU A 18 9.52 -11.44 -2.86
C LEU A 18 10.49 -11.40 -1.68
N LYS A 19 11.12 -10.26 -1.40
CA LYS A 19 11.99 -10.09 -0.23
C LYS A 19 11.21 -10.27 1.08
N VAL A 20 10.02 -9.68 1.21
CA VAL A 20 9.16 -9.84 2.39
C VAL A 20 8.68 -11.30 2.52
N LEU A 21 8.29 -11.94 1.42
CA LEU A 21 7.82 -13.33 1.42
C LEU A 21 8.95 -14.33 1.76
N ILE A 22 10.17 -14.09 1.26
CA ILE A 22 11.38 -14.86 1.59
C ILE A 22 11.78 -14.62 3.05
N MET A 23 11.68 -13.37 3.55
CA MET A 23 11.93 -13.05 4.95
C MET A 23 10.92 -13.74 5.89
N SER A 24 9.64 -13.76 5.55
CA SER A 24 8.60 -14.42 6.35
C SER A 24 8.77 -15.95 6.47
N ASN A 25 9.45 -16.58 5.51
CA ASN A 25 9.73 -18.03 5.52
C ASN A 25 11.11 -18.40 6.09
N SER A 26 11.91 -17.40 6.51
CA SER A 26 13.25 -17.63 7.07
C SER A 26 13.25 -17.36 8.57
N SER A 27 13.51 -18.39 9.37
CA SER A 27 13.63 -18.26 10.84
C SER A 27 14.70 -17.24 11.27
N SER A 28 15.63 -16.88 10.38
CA SER A 28 16.67 -15.86 10.62
C SER A 28 16.17 -14.42 10.45
N ALA A 29 15.20 -14.12 9.57
CA ALA A 29 14.68 -12.76 9.40
C ALA A 29 13.73 -12.33 10.53
N VAL A 30 12.96 -13.28 11.09
CA VAL A 30 12.21 -13.07 12.34
C VAL A 30 13.14 -12.80 13.52
N SER A 31 14.33 -13.42 13.53
CA SER A 31 15.38 -13.17 14.54
C SER A 31 16.02 -11.77 14.39
N GLN A 32 16.19 -11.27 13.17
CA GLN A 32 16.73 -9.92 12.91
C GLN A 32 15.78 -8.80 13.38
N LEU A 33 14.47 -9.03 13.32
CA LEU A 33 13.44 -8.11 13.86
C LEU A 33 13.41 -8.08 15.40
N LYS A 34 13.94 -9.09 16.10
CA LYS A 34 14.05 -9.07 17.57
C LYS A 34 15.18 -8.18 18.09
N ASN A 35 16.17 -7.84 17.25
CA ASN A 35 17.36 -7.11 17.66
C ASN A 35 17.35 -5.63 17.22
N SER A 36 16.27 -5.14 16.61
CA SER A 36 16.13 -3.73 16.27
C SER A 36 15.64 -2.92 17.49
N PRO A 37 16.29 -1.79 17.83
CA PRO A 37 15.94 -0.98 19.01
C PRO A 37 14.52 -0.38 18.94
N LEU A 38 13.84 -0.49 17.80
CA LEU A 38 12.45 -0.06 17.59
C LEU A 38 11.41 -1.09 18.05
N VAL A 39 11.83 -2.34 18.35
CA VAL A 39 10.96 -3.44 18.83
C VAL A 39 11.08 -3.61 20.36
N GLY A 40 11.83 -2.74 21.05
CA GLY A 40 11.97 -2.80 22.51
C GLY A 40 10.83 -2.16 23.31
N ASN A 41 9.97 -1.37 22.68
CA ASN A 41 8.99 -0.50 23.38
C ASN A 41 7.53 -0.68 22.94
N ILE A 42 7.22 -1.70 22.15
CA ILE A 42 5.86 -1.96 21.66
C ILE A 42 5.18 -2.94 22.61
N ASN A 43 4.33 -2.45 23.52
CA ASN A 43 3.60 -3.26 24.51
C ASN A 43 2.30 -3.88 23.97
N TYR A 44 2.07 -3.86 22.66
CA TYR A 44 0.84 -4.35 22.04
C TYR A 44 1.14 -5.05 20.71
N ALA A 45 0.36 -6.07 20.38
CA ALA A 45 0.45 -6.69 19.06
C ALA A 45 -0.12 -5.73 17.98
N PRO A 46 0.52 -5.62 16.80
CA PRO A 46 -0.04 -4.83 15.71
C PRO A 46 -1.32 -5.48 15.16
N THR A 47 -2.28 -4.66 14.76
CA THR A 47 -3.47 -5.12 14.03
C THR A 47 -3.07 -5.48 12.60
N VAL A 48 -3.46 -6.67 12.15
CA VAL A 48 -3.16 -7.18 10.81
C VAL A 48 -4.42 -7.13 9.96
N TRP A 49 -4.36 -6.43 8.83
CA TRP A 49 -5.36 -6.59 7.76
C TRP A 49 -5.09 -7.91 7.04
N SER A 50 -5.88 -8.93 7.35
CA SER A 50 -5.60 -10.30 6.93
C SER A 50 -6.07 -10.59 5.49
N ARG A 51 -5.58 -11.69 4.90
CA ARG A 51 -6.11 -12.20 3.63
C ARG A 51 -7.61 -12.51 3.70
N ALA A 52 -8.09 -13.02 4.83
CA ALA A 52 -9.50 -13.33 5.02
C ALA A 52 -10.36 -12.07 5.05
N ASP A 53 -9.82 -10.94 5.54
CA ASP A 53 -10.50 -9.66 5.53
C ASP A 53 -10.49 -9.02 4.14
N ALA A 54 -9.38 -9.14 3.40
CA ALA A 54 -9.29 -8.68 2.02
C ALA A 54 -10.25 -9.45 1.09
N LEU A 55 -10.51 -10.73 1.35
CA LEU A 55 -11.49 -11.52 0.60
C LEU A 55 -12.96 -11.09 0.83
N LYS A 56 -13.22 -10.22 1.81
CA LYS A 56 -14.55 -9.64 2.06
C LYS A 56 -14.79 -8.32 1.33
N VAL A 57 -13.79 -7.79 0.62
CA VAL A 57 -13.95 -6.57 -0.18
C VAL A 57 -15.01 -6.82 -1.25
N ASN A 58 -15.92 -5.86 -1.42
CA ASN A 58 -17.03 -5.95 -2.36
C ASN A 58 -17.11 -4.65 -3.18
N GLU A 59 -16.78 -4.74 -4.46
CA GLU A 59 -16.80 -3.61 -5.40
C GLU A 59 -18.20 -3.19 -5.84
N ASN A 60 -19.23 -3.99 -5.57
CA ASN A 60 -20.60 -3.76 -6.04
C ASN A 60 -21.52 -3.15 -4.96
N ASP A 61 -21.00 -2.83 -3.78
CA ASP A 61 -21.77 -2.24 -2.69
C ASP A 61 -21.98 -0.73 -2.94
N PRO A 62 -23.21 -0.26 -3.23
CA PRO A 62 -23.45 1.16 -3.48
C PRO A 62 -23.28 2.03 -2.23
N THR A 63 -23.27 1.44 -1.02
CA THR A 63 -23.09 2.18 0.24
C THR A 63 -21.62 2.52 0.52
N THR A 64 -20.68 1.82 -0.15
CA THR A 64 -19.23 2.05 -0.04
C THR A 64 -18.56 2.32 -1.40
N THR A 65 -19.35 2.63 -2.43
CA THR A 65 -18.85 2.98 -3.77
C THR A 65 -18.93 4.48 -3.97
N GLN A 66 -17.80 5.09 -4.37
CA GLN A 66 -17.79 6.50 -4.75
C GLN A 66 -18.68 6.73 -5.99
N PRO A 67 -19.52 7.80 -6.01
CA PRO A 67 -20.27 8.16 -7.21
C PRO A 67 -19.36 8.42 -8.41
N LEU A 68 -19.90 8.22 -9.62
CA LEU A 68 -19.18 8.48 -10.85
C LEU A 68 -18.78 9.96 -10.94
N VAL A 69 -17.49 10.20 -11.17
CA VAL A 69 -16.95 11.53 -11.45
C VAL A 69 -17.25 11.88 -12.91
N SER A 70 -17.78 13.07 -13.16
CA SER A 70 -18.07 13.56 -14.50
C SER A 70 -16.79 13.62 -15.35
N PRO A 71 -16.81 13.22 -16.64
CA PRO A 71 -15.67 13.41 -17.53
C PRO A 71 -15.34 14.90 -17.76
N ASP A 72 -16.31 15.79 -17.61
CA ASP A 72 -16.16 17.24 -17.77
C ASP A 72 -15.88 17.94 -16.43
N PHE A 73 -15.05 17.34 -15.57
CA PHE A 73 -14.71 17.94 -14.28
C PHE A 73 -13.88 19.22 -14.48
N PRO A 74 -14.16 20.31 -13.73
CA PRO A 74 -13.36 21.53 -13.82
C PRO A 74 -11.96 21.30 -13.24
N VAL A 75 -10.97 21.99 -13.78
CA VAL A 75 -9.61 22.01 -13.23
C VAL A 75 -9.50 23.05 -12.11
N MET A 76 -8.75 22.73 -11.05
CA MET A 76 -8.50 23.67 -9.96
C MET A 76 -7.52 24.79 -10.35
N SER A 77 -6.60 24.50 -11.26
CA SER A 77 -5.61 25.45 -11.78
C SER A 77 -5.11 24.98 -13.14
N ASP A 78 -4.92 25.91 -14.08
CA ASP A 78 -4.35 25.63 -15.39
C ASP A 78 -2.82 25.47 -15.37
N THR A 79 -2.17 25.72 -14.22
CA THR A 79 -0.71 25.82 -14.12
C THR A 79 -0.06 24.73 -13.29
N VAL A 80 -0.81 24.07 -12.41
CA VAL A 80 -0.27 23.05 -11.49
C VAL A 80 -1.18 21.83 -11.41
N PHE A 81 -0.57 20.66 -11.31
CA PHE A 81 -1.26 19.44 -10.95
C PHE A 81 -1.25 19.28 -9.43
N ILE A 82 -2.41 18.94 -8.85
CA ILE A 82 -2.62 18.74 -7.42
C ILE A 82 -3.12 17.31 -7.22
N TRP A 83 -2.60 16.62 -6.21
CA TRP A 83 -3.01 15.26 -5.84
C TRP A 83 -3.36 15.18 -4.36
N ASP A 84 -2.45 14.72 -3.50
CA ASP A 84 -2.72 14.62 -2.07
C ASP A 84 -3.00 16.02 -1.50
N THR A 85 -4.13 16.18 -0.80
CA THR A 85 -4.55 17.44 -0.19
C THR A 85 -4.60 17.27 1.33
N MET A 86 -3.92 18.17 2.04
CA MET A 86 -3.91 18.23 3.51
C MET A 86 -4.52 19.57 3.91
N PRO A 87 -5.74 19.59 4.47
CA PRO A 87 -6.46 20.82 4.79
C PRO A 87 -5.85 21.59 5.97
#